data_AF-A0AA42SN05-F1
#
_entry.id   AF-A0AA42SN05-F1
#
_cell.length_a   1.000
_cell.length_b   1.000
_cell.length_c   1.000
_cell.angle_alpha   90.00
_cell.angle_beta   90.00
_cell.angle_gamma   90.00
#
_symmetry.space_group_name_H-M   'P 1'
#
loop_
_entity.id
_entity.type
_entity.pdbx_description
1 polymer ?
#
loop_
_entity_poly.entity_id
_entity_poly.type
_entity_poly.pdbx_seq_one_letter_code
_entity_poly.pdbx_strand_id
1 'polypeptide(L)'
;MSKLVNAFLGTVGKKSSQVVEVPEVGKVGVFTSMTLQLRAEYFAERKDNDKIANALLLQKTVFDPETEELILKKLSLDDINNLPTYVTDPLVKVALQAIGVTPEMISQKATKETESQELKNSENDQN
;
A
#
# COMPACT_ATOMS: atom_id res chain seq x y z
N MET A 1 7.95 -6.06 34.65
CA MET A 1 7.40 -5.95 33.28
C MET A 1 7.05 -7.36 32.80
N SER A 2 5.90 -7.58 32.17
CA SER A 2 5.46 -8.94 31.82
C SER A 2 6.28 -9.51 30.66
N LYS A 3 6.40 -10.84 30.58
CA LYS A 3 7.08 -11.54 29.46
C LYS A 3 6.47 -11.13 28.10
N LEU A 4 5.16 -10.91 28.07
CA LEU A 4 4.45 -10.48 26.86
C LEU A 4 4.84 -9.06 26.44
N VAL A 5 4.88 -8.10 27.36
CA VAL A 5 5.32 -6.73 27.05
C VAL A 5 6.75 -6.73 26.49
N ASN A 6 7.65 -7.53 27.06
CA ASN A 6 9.01 -7.67 26.53
C ASN A 6 9.03 -8.28 25.12
N ALA A 7 8.13 -9.22 24.82
CA ALA A 7 8.01 -9.79 23.49
C ALA A 7 7.56 -8.74 22.46
N PHE A 8 6.57 -7.91 22.79
CA PHE A 8 6.13 -6.78 21.94
C PHE A 8 7.23 -5.73 21.75
N LEU A 9 7.91 -5.32 22.81
CA LEU A 9 9.02 -4.37 22.68
C LEU A 9 10.17 -4.97 21.85
N GLY A 10 10.39 -6.27 21.96
CA GLY A 10 11.36 -7.01 21.15
C GLY A 10 11.00 -7.12 19.66
N THR A 11 9.83 -6.68 19.20
CA THR A 11 9.50 -6.56 17.77
C THR A 11 9.79 -5.18 17.20
N VAL A 12 10.02 -4.17 18.04
CA VAL A 12 10.29 -2.80 17.58
C VAL A 12 11.59 -2.80 16.77
N GLY A 13 11.52 -2.28 15.54
CA GLY A 13 12.65 -2.23 14.61
C GLY A 13 13.02 -3.56 13.95
N LYS A 14 12.37 -4.69 14.28
CA LYS A 14 12.58 -5.95 13.56
C LYS A 14 12.01 -5.84 12.16
N LYS A 15 12.88 -5.99 11.17
CA LYS A 15 12.50 -6.04 9.76
C LYS A 15 11.95 -7.43 9.44
N SER A 16 10.83 -7.47 8.71
CA SER A 16 10.39 -8.62 7.95
C SER A 16 10.14 -8.17 6.52
N SER A 17 10.34 -9.06 5.57
CA SER A 17 10.20 -8.77 4.15
C SER A 17 9.80 -10.01 3.36
N GLN A 18 9.32 -9.77 2.16
CA GLN A 18 9.09 -10.77 1.14
C GLN A 18 9.88 -10.37 -0.11
N VAL A 19 10.55 -11.33 -0.73
CA VAL A 19 11.16 -11.14 -2.05
C VAL A 19 10.14 -11.53 -3.11
N VAL A 20 9.94 -10.62 -4.06
CA VAL A 20 9.03 -10.76 -5.20
C VAL A 20 9.89 -10.86 -6.45
N GLU A 21 9.65 -11.87 -7.27
CA GLU A 21 10.23 -11.96 -8.60
C GLU A 21 9.34 -11.19 -9.59
N VAL A 22 9.92 -10.15 -10.18
CA VAL A 22 9.24 -9.28 -11.13
C VAL A 22 9.80 -9.57 -12.53
N PRO A 23 8.94 -9.89 -13.51
CA PRO A 23 9.39 -10.12 -14.88
C PRO A 23 10.26 -8.97 -15.39
N GLU A 24 11.38 -9.30 -16.04
CA GLU A 24 12.33 -8.35 -16.68
C GLU A 24 13.09 -7.42 -15.73
N VAL A 25 12.69 -7.31 -14.46
CA VAL A 25 13.35 -6.51 -13.42
C VAL A 25 14.21 -7.39 -12.50
N GLY A 26 13.75 -8.60 -12.19
CA GLY A 26 14.44 -9.54 -11.30
C GLY A 26 13.84 -9.55 -9.89
N LYS A 27 14.67 -9.80 -8.89
CA LYS A 27 14.24 -9.96 -7.49
C LYS A 27 14.19 -8.62 -6.78
N VAL A 28 13.03 -8.31 -6.22
CA VAL A 28 12.77 -7.06 -5.51
C VAL A 28 12.23 -7.37 -4.13
N GLY A 29 12.74 -6.70 -3.10
CA GLY A 29 12.27 -6.84 -1.73
C GLY A 29 11.11 -5.90 -1.44
N VAL A 30 10.13 -6.37 -0.67
CA VAL A 30 9.06 -5.54 -0.10
C VAL A 30 9.05 -5.79 1.40
N PHE A 31 9.22 -4.73 2.19
CA PHE A 31 9.12 -4.85 3.64
C PHE A 31 7.68 -5.19 4.05
N THR A 32 7.53 -6.16 4.96
CA THR A 32 6.24 -6.60 5.51
C THR A 32 6.05 -6.20 6.97
N SER A 33 7.13 -5.81 7.66
CA SER A 33 7.09 -5.26 9.02
C SER A 33 6.72 -3.77 8.99
N MET A 34 5.47 -3.47 8.68
CA MET A 34 5.00 -2.08 8.56
C MET A 34 4.51 -1.51 9.89
N THR A 35 4.75 -0.21 10.09
CA THR A 35 4.32 0.49 11.31
C THR A 35 2.89 0.98 11.18
N LEU A 36 2.22 1.18 12.32
CA LEU A 36 0.92 1.85 12.36
C LEU A 36 0.98 3.26 11.78
N GLN A 37 2.13 3.93 11.88
CA GLN A 37 2.35 5.24 11.28
C GLN A 37 2.27 5.17 9.75
N LEU A 38 2.97 4.24 9.10
CA LEU A 38 2.90 4.11 7.64
C LEU A 38 1.48 3.78 7.17
N ARG A 39 0.77 2.92 7.92
CA ARG A 39 -0.64 2.63 7.65
C ARG A 39 -1.49 3.91 7.71
N ALA A 40 -1.29 4.76 8.73
CA ALA A 40 -2.02 6.02 8.85
C ALA A 40 -1.69 6.99 7.70
N GLU A 41 -0.41 7.09 7.31
CA GLU A 41 0.02 7.90 6.17
C GLU A 41 -0.64 7.43 4.86
N TYR A 42 -0.66 6.11 4.62
CA TYR A 42 -1.34 5.54 3.46
C TYR A 42 -2.81 5.95 3.40
N PHE A 43 -3.56 5.80 4.49
CA PHE A 43 -4.98 6.18 4.52
C PHE A 43 -5.22 7.70 4.45
N ALA A 44 -4.28 8.51 4.95
CA ALA A 44 -4.36 9.96 4.85
C ALA A 44 -4.25 10.43 3.40
N GLU A 45 -3.31 9.87 2.64
CA GLU A 45 -3.13 10.15 1.21
C GLU A 45 -4.23 9.53 0.35
N ARG A 46 -4.75 8.36 0.75
CA ARG A 46 -5.74 7.60 -0.03
C ARG A 46 -7.10 8.30 -0.18
N LYS A 47 -7.44 9.28 0.66
CA LYS A 47 -8.82 9.83 0.83
C LYS A 47 -9.65 9.79 -0.47
N ASP A 48 -9.14 10.36 -1.57
CA ASP A 48 -9.79 10.35 -2.89
C ASP A 48 -8.87 9.90 -4.05
N ASN A 49 -7.62 9.47 -3.78
CA ASN A 49 -6.66 9.12 -4.83
C ASN A 49 -5.76 7.95 -4.44
N ASP A 50 -6.11 6.76 -4.91
CA ASP A 50 -5.34 5.53 -4.67
C ASP A 50 -3.93 5.59 -5.30
N LYS A 51 -3.70 6.41 -6.34
CA LYS A 51 -2.39 6.48 -7.03
C LYS A 51 -1.30 7.07 -6.15
N ILE A 52 -1.59 8.19 -5.50
CA ILE A 52 -0.62 8.86 -4.61
C ILE A 52 -0.27 7.96 -3.42
N ALA A 53 -1.30 7.36 -2.81
CA ALA A 53 -1.12 6.47 -1.67
C ALA A 53 -0.30 5.22 -2.03
N ASN A 54 -0.58 4.59 -3.18
CA ASN A 54 0.15 3.42 -3.64
C ASN A 54 1.60 3.77 -4.00
N ALA A 55 1.84 4.88 -4.70
CA ALA A 55 3.20 5.31 -5.04
C ALA A 55 4.02 5.61 -3.77
N LEU A 56 3.44 6.30 -2.79
CA LEU A 56 4.08 6.55 -1.49
C LEU A 56 4.41 5.25 -0.76
N LEU A 57 3.47 4.30 -0.77
CA LEU A 57 3.64 3.00 -0.15
C LEU A 57 4.81 2.25 -0.79
N LEU A 58 4.89 2.20 -2.11
CA LEU A 58 6.01 1.59 -2.82
C LEU A 58 7.34 2.28 -2.48
N GLN A 59 7.36 3.61 -2.48
CA GLN A 59 8.55 4.41 -2.16
C GLN A 59 9.15 4.10 -0.78
N LYS A 60 8.29 3.72 0.18
CA LYS A 60 8.68 3.44 1.57
C LYS A 60 8.93 1.97 1.88
N THR A 61 8.62 1.06 0.95
CA THR A 61 8.63 -0.39 1.22
C THR A 61 9.43 -1.23 0.26
N VAL A 62 9.63 -0.75 -0.98
CA VAL A 62 10.35 -1.49 -2.03
C VAL A 62 11.85 -1.25 -1.91
N PHE A 63 12.62 -2.33 -1.80
CA PHE A 63 14.06 -2.30 -1.59
C PHE A 63 14.80 -3.34 -2.43
N ASP A 64 16.10 -3.16 -2.58
CA ASP A 64 17.00 -4.14 -3.20
C ASP A 64 17.38 -5.22 -2.16
N PRO A 65 17.03 -6.51 -2.39
CA PRO A 65 17.32 -7.59 -1.46
C PRO A 65 18.79 -7.76 -1.07
N GLU A 66 19.74 -7.33 -1.92
CA GLU A 66 21.18 -7.50 -1.67
C GLU A 66 21.73 -6.39 -0.78
N THR A 67 21.23 -5.16 -0.94
CA THR A 67 21.76 -3.96 -0.26
C THR A 67 20.87 -3.46 0.88
N GLU A 68 19.63 -3.96 0.96
CA GLU A 68 18.56 -3.44 1.82
C GLU A 68 18.19 -1.96 1.56
N GLU A 69 18.61 -1.38 0.43
CA GLU A 69 18.33 0.02 0.09
C GLU A 69 16.96 0.20 -0.57
N LEU A 70 16.22 1.23 -0.17
CA LEU A 70 14.94 1.59 -0.81
C LEU A 70 15.18 2.15 -2.22
N ILE A 71 14.96 1.30 -3.24
CA ILE A 71 15.30 1.62 -4.63
C ILE A 71 14.39 2.69 -5.25
N LEU A 72 13.14 2.81 -4.77
CA LEU A 72 12.20 3.80 -5.28
C LEU A 72 12.27 5.15 -4.55
N LYS A 73 13.03 5.25 -3.45
CA LYS A 73 13.11 6.46 -2.61
C LYS A 73 13.55 7.71 -3.38
N LYS A 74 14.35 7.55 -4.43
CA LYS A 74 14.88 8.65 -5.23
C LYS A 74 13.96 9.08 -6.38
N LEU A 75 12.91 8.30 -6.67
CA LEU A 75 11.94 8.62 -7.72
C LEU A 75 10.85 9.54 -7.17
N SER A 76 10.29 10.39 -8.04
CA SER A 76 9.08 11.14 -7.71
C SER A 76 7.87 10.19 -7.68
N LEU A 77 6.79 10.61 -7.02
CA LEU A 77 5.54 9.82 -7.02
C LEU A 77 4.96 9.69 -8.43
N ASP A 78 5.13 10.71 -9.27
CA ASP A 78 4.69 10.68 -10.67
C ASP A 78 5.51 9.68 -11.50
N ASP A 79 6.83 9.62 -11.30
CA ASP A 79 7.66 8.60 -11.98
C ASP A 79 7.23 7.19 -11.59
N ILE A 80 6.95 6.96 -10.30
CA ILE A 80 6.47 5.67 -9.80
C ILE A 80 5.11 5.31 -10.43
N ASN A 81 4.21 6.28 -10.57
CA ASN A 81 2.90 6.09 -11.20
C ASN A 81 2.96 5.81 -12.70
N ASN A 82 4.07 6.15 -13.36
CA ASN A 82 4.30 5.86 -14.78
C ASN A 82 5.05 4.54 -15.01
N LEU A 83 5.42 3.81 -13.95
CA LEU A 83 5.99 2.47 -14.10
C LEU A 83 4.94 1.49 -14.66
N PRO A 84 5.36 0.49 -15.46
CA PRO A 84 4.44 -0.51 -15.97
C PRO A 84 3.72 -1.29 -14.86
N THR A 85 2.44 -1.57 -15.05
CA THR A 85 1.62 -2.27 -14.04
C THR A 85 2.13 -3.67 -13.73
N TYR A 86 2.72 -4.38 -14.69
CA TYR A 86 3.33 -5.69 -14.45
C TYR A 86 4.51 -5.64 -13.48
N VAL A 87 5.13 -4.46 -13.29
CA VAL A 87 6.18 -4.21 -12.30
C VAL A 87 5.56 -3.83 -10.95
N THR A 88 4.59 -2.91 -10.95
CA THR A 88 4.08 -2.30 -9.72
C THR A 88 3.00 -3.13 -9.04
N ASP A 89 2.08 -3.76 -9.77
CA ASP A 89 0.98 -4.55 -9.21
C ASP A 89 1.41 -5.63 -8.20
N PRO A 90 2.41 -6.50 -8.51
CA PRO A 90 2.83 -7.52 -7.55
C PRO A 90 3.46 -6.91 -6.29
N LEU A 91 4.16 -5.77 -6.42
CA LEU A 91 4.77 -5.07 -5.29
C LEU A 91 3.72 -4.38 -4.42
N VAL A 92 2.77 -3.66 -5.04
CA VAL A 92 1.66 -2.98 -4.37
C VAL A 92 0.84 -4.00 -3.59
N LYS A 93 0.54 -5.15 -4.19
CA LYS A 93 -0.22 -6.23 -3.54
C LYS A 93 0.42 -6.66 -2.22
N VAL A 94 1.72 -6.94 -2.23
CA VAL A 94 2.46 -7.36 -1.02
C VAL A 94 2.48 -6.23 0.02
N ALA A 95 2.74 -4.99 -0.41
CA ALA A 95 2.80 -3.85 0.50
C ALA A 95 1.43 -3.53 1.14
N LEU A 96 0.33 -3.63 0.39
CA LEU A 96 -1.03 -3.44 0.91
C LEU A 96 -1.40 -4.50 1.96
N GLN A 97 -1.06 -5.76 1.69
CA GLN A 97 -1.24 -6.84 2.67
C GLN A 97 -0.46 -6.57 3.96
N ALA A 98 0.76 -6.06 3.85
CA ALA A 98 1.61 -5.74 5.00
C ALA A 98 1.03 -4.64 5.92
N ILE A 99 0.27 -3.69 5.37
CA ILE A 99 -0.43 -2.66 6.16
C ILE A 99 -1.85 -3.07 6.56
N GLY A 100 -2.25 -4.31 6.28
CA GLY A 100 -3.57 -4.84 6.59
C GLY A 100 -4.70 -4.22 5.75
N VAL A 101 -4.39 -3.77 4.53
CA VAL A 101 -5.40 -3.40 3.53
C VAL A 101 -5.78 -4.65 2.76
N THR A 102 -7.03 -5.07 2.90
CA THR A 102 -7.57 -6.21 2.15
C THR A 102 -8.35 -5.74 0.92
N PRO A 103 -8.53 -6.59 -0.10
CA PRO A 103 -9.37 -6.27 -1.25
C PRO A 103 -10.76 -5.76 -0.87
N GLU A 104 -11.38 -6.31 0.19
CA GLU A 104 -12.70 -5.89 0.68
C GLU A 104 -12.70 -4.43 1.17
N MET A 105 -11.61 -3.97 1.79
CA MET A 105 -11.44 -2.58 2.23
C MET A 105 -11.24 -1.61 1.05
N ILE A 106 -10.85 -2.11 -0.12
CA ILE A 106 -10.75 -1.34 -1.35
C ILE A 106 -12.13 -1.25 -2.01
N SER A 107 -12.85 -2.38 -2.08
CA SER A 107 -14.17 -2.49 -2.72
C SER A 107 -15.28 -1.71 -2.01
N GLN A 108 -15.26 -1.60 -0.66
CA GLN A 108 -16.29 -0.87 0.09
C GLN A 108 -16.38 0.64 -0.23
N LYS A 109 -15.34 1.25 -0.82
CA LYS A 109 -15.40 2.65 -1.29
C LYS A 109 -16.15 2.78 -2.62
N ALA A 110 -15.98 1.83 -3.55
CA ALA A 110 -16.67 1.85 -4.85
C ALA A 110 -18.19 1.76 -4.68
N THR A 111 -18.68 0.96 -3.72
CA THR A 111 -20.12 0.81 -3.46
C THR A 111 -20.76 2.07 -2.89
N LYS A 112 -20.08 2.81 -2.00
CA LYS A 112 -20.61 4.05 -1.42
C LYS A 112 -20.75 5.19 -2.44
N GLU A 113 -19.88 5.24 -3.44
CA GLU A 113 -19.99 6.19 -4.54
C GLU A 113 -21.14 5.83 -5.49
N THR A 114 -21.43 4.53 -5.67
CA THR A 114 -22.52 4.06 -6.53
C THR A 114 -23.89 4.30 -5.88
N GLU A 115 -24.05 4.02 -4.58
CA GLU A 115 -25.28 4.34 -3.82
C GLU A 115 -25.59 5.85 -3.83
N SER A 116 -24.56 6.70 -3.75
CA SER A 116 -24.71 8.16 -3.79
C SER A 116 -25.11 8.70 -5.17
N GLN A 117 -24.89 7.94 -6.25
CA GLN A 117 -25.33 8.29 -7.61
C GLN A 117 -26.73 7.75 -7.92
N GLU A 118 -27.08 6.55 -7.45
CA GLU A 118 -28.44 5.99 -7.60
C GLU A 118 -29.49 6.82 -6.85
N LEU A 119 -29.15 7.35 -5.67
CA LEU A 119 -30.02 8.27 -4.91
C LEU A 119 -30.27 9.60 -5.65
N LYS A 120 -29.27 10.12 -6.36
CA LYS A 120 -29.39 11.37 -7.15
C LYS A 120 -30.22 11.21 -8.42
N ASN A 121 -30.18 10.03 -9.05
CA ASN A 121 -31.02 9.76 -10.22
C ASN A 121 -32.48 9.49 -9.83
N SER A 122 -32.71 8.94 -8.64
CA SER A 122 -34.08 8.67 -8.13
C SER A 122 -34.85 9.94 -7.75
N GLU A 123 -34.17 11.03 -7.38
CA GLU A 123 -34.80 12.33 -7.11
C GLU A 123 -35.19 13.09 -8.40
N ASN A 124 -34.59 12.74 -9.54
CA ASN A 124 -34.77 13.45 -10.81
C ASN A 124 -35.89 12.87 -11.70
N ASP A 125 -36.40 11.67 -11.38
CA ASP A 125 -37.49 11.00 -12.12
C ASP A 125 -38.89 11.28 -11.52
N GLN A 126 -39.01 12.20 -10.56
CA GLN A 126 -40.28 12.58 -9.91
C GLN A 126 -40.83 13.98 -10.27
N ASN A 127 -40.43 14.60 -11.40
CA ASN A 127 -41.08 15.83 -11.89
C ASN A 127 -41.28 15.87 -13.41
#